data_AF-A0A3N5VYL0-F1
#
_entry.id   AF-A0A3N5VYL0-F1
#
_cell.length_a   1.000
_cell.length_b   1.000
_cell.length_c   1.000
_cell.angle_alpha   90.00
_cell.angle_beta   90.00
_cell.angle_gamma   90.00
#
_symmetry.space_group_name_H-M   'P 1'
#
loop_
_entity.id
_entity.type
_entity.pdbx_description
1 polymer ?
#
loop_
_entity_poly.entity_id
_entity_poly.type
_entity_poly.pdbx_seq_one_letter_code
_entity_poly.pdbx_strand_id
1 'polypeptide(L)'
;MKLKRIAFGFLVLSLLACNFVTQMVFPPTATPTATATATASPTPTPTPLVPAFIPPECSNASLATVPPDLLLQATPEFKITEISKDEQLTILGELGDIVQDVYIYPDYNGRDWNAIESKYRTRIEAGLDTQSFYNEMFTMIEELGDEHSFFLSPVEVAEAEAELRGELSFVGVGIYGQPDFEKGSLIVISTFPGSPAEYAG
;
A
#
# COMPACT_ATOMS: atom_id res chain seq x y z
N MET A 1 -0.56 47.33 -30.44
CA MET A 1 -0.30 46.17 -29.53
C MET A 1 0.43 46.53 -28.23
N LYS A 2 1.38 47.49 -28.21
CA LYS A 2 2.15 47.85 -27.01
C LYS A 2 1.34 48.56 -25.90
N LEU A 3 0.37 49.41 -26.27
CA LEU A 3 -0.43 50.18 -25.29
C LEU A 3 -1.38 49.30 -24.45
N LYS A 4 -1.96 48.25 -25.05
CA LYS A 4 -2.81 47.28 -24.34
C LYS A 4 -2.04 46.42 -23.34
N ARG A 5 -0.76 46.10 -23.61
CA ARG A 5 0.11 45.35 -22.69
C ARG A 5 0.53 46.18 -21.48
N ILE A 6 0.77 47.49 -21.66
CA ILE A 6 1.09 48.41 -20.57
C ILE A 6 -0.13 48.62 -19.66
N ALA A 7 -1.32 48.79 -20.24
CA ALA A 7 -2.56 48.91 -19.48
C ALA A 7 -2.88 47.65 -18.67
N PHE A 8 -2.63 46.46 -19.24
CA PHE A 8 -2.83 45.19 -18.52
C PHE A 8 -1.82 45.00 -17.39
N GLY A 9 -0.56 45.41 -17.59
CA GLY A 9 0.47 45.39 -16.53
C GLY A 9 0.12 46.29 -15.35
N PHE A 10 -0.42 47.48 -15.61
CA PHE A 10 -0.85 48.41 -14.55
C PHE A 10 -2.06 47.87 -13.75
N LEU A 11 -2.97 47.16 -14.42
CA LEU A 11 -4.13 46.54 -13.79
C LEU A 11 -3.74 45.36 -12.89
N VAL A 12 -2.78 44.53 -13.32
CA VAL A 12 -2.22 43.46 -12.47
C VAL A 12 -1.49 44.04 -11.25
N LEU A 13 -0.69 45.10 -11.44
CA LEU A 13 0.03 45.76 -10.34
C LEU A 13 -0.92 46.39 -9.31
N SER A 14 -2.06 46.92 -9.77
CA SER A 14 -3.11 47.49 -8.89
C SER A 14 -3.82 46.42 -8.06
N LEU A 15 -3.97 45.19 -8.55
CA LEU A 15 -4.61 44.10 -7.81
C LEU A 15 -3.70 43.50 -6.74
N LEU A 16 -2.37 43.51 -6.93
CA LEU A 16 -1.42 43.09 -5.90
C LEU A 16 -1.32 44.06 -4.71
N ALA A 17 -1.59 45.35 -4.93
CA ALA A 17 -1.52 46.36 -3.85
C ALA A 17 -2.63 46.21 -2.79
N CYS A 18 -3.80 45.64 -3.14
CA CYS A 18 -4.90 45.44 -2.19
C CYS A 18 -4.57 44.41 -1.09
N ASN A 19 -3.71 43.43 -1.36
CA ASN A 19 -3.36 42.44 -0.36
C ASN A 19 -2.40 43.00 0.71
N PHE A 20 -1.60 44.02 0.36
CA PHE A 20 -0.59 44.60 1.24
C PHE A 20 -1.17 45.51 2.32
N VAL A 21 -2.18 46.33 1.98
CA VAL A 21 -2.81 47.26 2.94
C VAL A 21 -3.63 46.50 3.99
N THR A 22 -4.26 45.39 3.59
CA THR A 22 -5.08 44.56 4.49
C THR A 22 -4.25 43.90 5.59
N GLN A 23 -2.99 43.52 5.30
CA GLN A 23 -2.07 42.94 6.28
C GLN A 23 -1.49 43.96 7.28
N MET A 24 -1.53 45.27 7.00
CA MET A 24 -1.07 46.30 7.94
C MET A 24 -2.12 46.68 8.98
N VAL A 25 -3.42 46.58 8.65
CA VAL A 25 -4.52 46.97 9.55
C VAL A 25 -4.96 45.81 10.43
N PHE A 26 -4.87 44.58 9.92
CA PHE A 26 -5.17 43.36 10.66
C PHE A 26 -3.90 42.50 10.70
N PRO A 27 -3.00 42.72 11.68
CA PRO A 27 -1.87 41.81 11.85
C PRO A 27 -2.44 40.39 12.03
N PRO A 28 -1.82 39.36 11.43
CA PRO A 28 -2.24 37.99 11.65
C PRO A 28 -2.25 37.76 13.16
N THR A 29 -3.43 37.52 13.71
CA THR A 29 -3.56 37.04 15.09
C THR A 29 -2.65 35.83 15.20
N ALA A 30 -1.69 35.87 16.12
CA ALA A 30 -0.86 34.72 16.41
C ALA A 30 -1.80 33.57 16.76
N THR A 31 -1.96 32.63 15.83
CA THR A 31 -2.63 31.37 16.12
C THR A 31 -1.88 30.78 17.30
N PRO A 32 -2.54 30.53 18.44
CA PRO A 32 -1.86 29.90 19.56
C PRO A 32 -1.29 28.59 19.05
N THR A 33 0.04 28.47 19.09
CA THR A 33 0.71 27.18 18.89
C THR A 33 0.04 26.23 19.88
N ALA A 34 -0.68 25.25 19.34
CA ALA A 34 -1.18 24.16 20.15
C ALA A 34 0.05 23.46 20.72
N THR A 35 0.39 23.78 21.98
CA THR A 35 1.23 22.91 22.78
C THR A 35 0.51 21.58 22.80
N ALA A 36 1.02 20.62 22.04
CA ALA A 36 0.60 19.24 22.17
C ALA A 36 0.95 18.81 23.59
N THR A 37 0.00 18.96 24.52
CA THR A 37 0.04 18.22 25.76
C THR A 37 0.03 16.77 25.31
N ALA A 38 1.16 16.08 25.48
CA ALA A 38 1.23 14.65 25.35
C ALA A 38 0.19 14.10 26.33
N THR A 39 -0.99 13.78 25.81
CA THR A 39 -1.94 12.95 26.53
C THR A 39 -1.19 11.66 26.73
N ALA A 40 -0.87 11.35 27.99
CA ALA A 40 -0.25 10.08 28.31
C ALA A 40 -1.11 9.00 27.65
N SER A 41 -0.53 8.32 26.65
CA SER A 41 -1.15 7.14 26.07
C SER A 41 -1.49 6.24 27.27
N PRO A 42 -2.72 5.70 27.38
CA PRO A 42 -3.04 4.82 28.48
C PRO A 42 -2.00 3.71 28.47
N THR A 43 -1.17 3.66 29.51
CA THR A 43 -0.27 2.53 29.72
C THR A 43 -1.18 1.30 29.68
N PRO A 44 -1.03 0.38 28.70
CA PRO A 44 -1.85 -0.81 28.70
C PRO A 44 -1.63 -1.47 30.06
N THR A 45 -2.69 -1.57 30.84
CA THR A 45 -2.63 -2.35 32.08
C THR A 45 -2.19 -3.74 31.61
N PRO A 46 -1.09 -4.31 32.12
CA PRO A 46 -0.68 -5.65 31.74
C PRO A 46 -1.82 -6.57 32.15
N THR A 47 -2.68 -6.90 31.18
CA THR A 47 -3.69 -7.91 31.36
C THR A 47 -2.88 -9.18 31.55
N PRO A 48 -3.04 -9.89 32.68
CA PRO A 48 -2.38 -11.18 32.82
C PRO A 48 -2.75 -12.00 31.59
N LEU A 49 -1.74 -12.40 30.83
CA LEU A 49 -1.94 -13.27 29.68
C LEU A 49 -2.67 -14.51 30.21
N VAL A 50 -3.96 -14.61 29.89
CA VAL A 50 -4.69 -15.85 30.11
C VAL A 50 -3.97 -16.86 29.23
N PRO A 51 -3.46 -17.98 29.79
CA PRO A 51 -2.83 -19.01 28.98
C PRO A 51 -3.78 -19.38 27.85
N ALA A 52 -3.26 -19.46 26.62
CA ALA A 52 -4.04 -19.93 25.50
C ALA A 52 -4.71 -21.26 25.90
N PHE A 53 -6.01 -21.39 25.62
CA PHE A 53 -6.73 -22.61 25.95
C PHE A 53 -6.06 -23.78 25.23
N ILE A 54 -5.65 -24.79 25.99
CA ILE A 54 -5.14 -26.05 25.47
C ILE A 54 -6.29 -27.05 25.58
N PRO A 55 -6.81 -27.59 24.46
CA PRO A 55 -7.85 -28.62 24.51
C PRO A 55 -7.45 -29.78 25.43
N PRO A 56 -8.39 -30.39 26.18
CA PRO A 56 -8.08 -31.47 27.12
C PRO A 56 -7.29 -32.62 26.49
N GLU A 57 -7.57 -32.95 25.23
CA GLU A 57 -6.84 -33.92 24.41
C GLU A 57 -5.37 -33.53 24.16
N CYS A 58 -5.05 -32.24 24.22
CA CYS A 58 -3.71 -31.69 24.05
C CYS A 58 -2.99 -31.43 25.38
N SER A 59 -3.68 -31.49 26.53
CA SER A 59 -3.12 -31.13 27.86
C SER A 59 -1.90 -31.96 28.28
N ASN A 60 -1.77 -33.18 27.74
CA ASN A 60 -0.64 -34.08 27.98
C ASN A 60 0.09 -34.45 26.68
N ALA A 61 -0.29 -33.83 25.55
CA ALA A 61 0.46 -33.96 24.32
C ALA A 61 1.77 -33.18 24.49
N SER A 62 2.89 -33.77 24.06
CA SER A 62 4.09 -32.97 23.87
C SER A 62 3.74 -31.81 22.95
N LEU A 63 4.21 -30.59 23.28
CA LEU A 63 4.16 -29.47 22.36
C LEU A 63 4.57 -29.96 20.98
N ALA A 64 3.81 -29.61 19.95
CA ALA A 64 4.14 -29.95 18.58
C ALA A 64 5.56 -29.40 18.31
N THR A 65 6.54 -30.28 18.36
CA THR A 65 7.88 -29.98 17.88
C THR A 65 7.76 -30.02 16.38
N VAL A 66 8.09 -28.91 15.71
CA VAL A 66 8.22 -28.87 14.27
C VAL A 66 9.07 -30.09 13.87
N PRO A 67 8.53 -31.04 13.08
CA PRO A 67 9.28 -32.22 12.68
C PRO A 67 10.63 -31.78 12.14
N PRO A 68 11.73 -32.49 12.43
CA PRO A 68 13.04 -32.14 11.88
C PRO A 68 12.98 -31.94 10.37
N ASP A 69 12.15 -32.72 9.66
CA ASP A 69 11.94 -32.61 8.23
C ASP A 69 11.30 -31.26 7.81
N LEU A 70 10.41 -30.69 8.62
CA LEU A 70 9.85 -29.34 8.42
C LEU A 70 10.82 -28.23 8.82
N LEU A 71 11.75 -28.47 9.76
CA LEU A 71 12.86 -27.56 10.07
C LEU A 71 13.94 -27.55 8.97
N LEU A 72 13.97 -28.58 8.13
CA LEU A 72 14.91 -28.74 7.01
C LEU A 72 14.32 -28.33 5.66
N GLN A 73 13.01 -28.09 5.59
CA GLN A 73 12.39 -27.51 4.41
C GLN A 73 12.76 -26.04 4.37
N ALA A 74 13.67 -25.70 3.46
CA ALA A 74 13.94 -24.31 3.14
C ALA A 74 12.63 -23.66 2.68
N THR A 75 12.20 -22.61 3.37
CA THR A 75 11.24 -21.66 2.79
C THR A 75 11.76 -21.31 1.39
N PRO A 76 10.93 -21.38 0.35
CA PRO A 76 11.36 -20.99 -0.99
C PRO A 76 11.99 -19.59 -0.92
N GLU A 77 13.26 -19.48 -1.29
CA GLU A 77 13.93 -18.20 -1.36
C GLU A 77 13.53 -17.54 -2.68
N PHE A 78 12.62 -16.57 -2.62
CA PHE A 78 12.24 -15.79 -3.78
C PHE A 78 13.23 -14.64 -3.97
N LYS A 79 13.92 -14.63 -5.11
CA LYS A 79 14.94 -13.63 -5.42
C LYS A 79 14.49 -12.72 -6.55
N ILE A 80 14.61 -11.42 -6.32
CA ILE A 80 14.41 -10.41 -7.35
C ILE A 80 15.54 -10.54 -8.37
N THR A 81 15.16 -10.74 -9.62
CA THR A 81 16.10 -10.72 -10.76
C THR A 81 16.19 -9.30 -11.26
N GLU A 82 17.41 -8.76 -11.35
CA GLU A 82 17.64 -7.42 -11.88
C GLU A 82 17.27 -7.34 -13.36
N ILE A 83 16.54 -6.29 -13.73
CA ILE A 83 16.11 -6.03 -15.10
C ILE A 83 16.71 -4.73 -15.63
N SER A 84 16.91 -4.67 -16.94
CA SER A 84 17.45 -3.47 -17.59
C SER A 84 16.38 -2.38 -17.73
N LYS A 85 16.80 -1.13 -17.91
CA LYS A 85 15.86 -0.03 -18.19
C LYS A 85 15.01 -0.26 -19.46
N ASP A 86 15.60 -0.86 -20.49
CA ASP A 86 14.87 -1.14 -21.73
C ASP A 86 13.78 -2.20 -21.50
N GLU A 87 14.06 -3.17 -20.63
CA GLU A 87 13.10 -4.17 -20.17
C GLU A 87 12.00 -3.53 -19.31
N GLN A 88 12.34 -2.62 -18.39
CA GLN A 88 11.35 -1.83 -17.64
C GLN A 88 10.41 -1.05 -18.56
N LEU A 89 10.94 -0.39 -19.61
CA LEU A 89 10.14 0.34 -20.59
C LEU A 89 9.26 -0.58 -21.45
N THR A 90 9.73 -1.80 -21.72
CA THR A 90 8.94 -2.82 -22.44
C THR A 90 7.75 -3.26 -21.59
N ILE A 91 8.00 -3.61 -20.31
CA ILE A 91 6.96 -4.00 -19.36
C ILE A 91 5.93 -2.87 -19.17
N LEU A 92 6.38 -1.61 -19.06
CA LEU A 92 5.46 -0.46 -18.99
C LEU A 92 4.52 -0.42 -20.20
N GLY A 93 5.05 -0.60 -21.40
CA GLY A 93 4.25 -0.58 -22.63
C GLY A 93 3.23 -1.73 -22.66
N GLU A 94 3.68 -2.95 -22.35
CA GLU A 94 2.80 -4.11 -22.28
C GLU A 94 1.70 -3.94 -21.21
N LEU A 95 2.04 -3.37 -20.05
CA LEU A 95 1.06 -3.05 -19.01
C LEU A 95 0.04 -2.02 -19.50
N GLY A 96 0.50 -0.99 -20.20
CA GLY A 96 -0.36 0.02 -20.83
C GLY A 96 -1.35 -0.57 -21.83
N ASP A 97 -0.86 -1.47 -22.70
CA ASP A 97 -1.66 -2.19 -23.69
C ASP A 97 -2.69 -3.10 -23.01
N ILE A 98 -2.30 -3.84 -21.97
CA ILE A 98 -3.22 -4.70 -21.20
C ILE A 98 -4.36 -3.87 -20.60
N VAL A 99 -4.05 -2.76 -19.93
CA VAL A 99 -5.08 -1.89 -19.35
C VAL A 99 -5.99 -1.34 -20.45
N GLN A 100 -5.44 -0.90 -21.58
CA GLN A 100 -6.25 -0.43 -22.70
C GLN A 100 -7.20 -1.50 -23.27
N ASP A 101 -6.75 -2.76 -23.32
CA ASP A 101 -7.47 -3.84 -23.97
C ASP A 101 -8.53 -4.50 -23.08
N VAL A 102 -8.25 -4.66 -21.77
CA VAL A 102 -9.10 -5.47 -20.88
C VAL A 102 -9.72 -4.70 -19.70
N TYR A 103 -9.36 -3.43 -19.49
CA TYR A 103 -9.93 -2.67 -18.39
C TYR A 103 -11.42 -2.42 -18.61
N ILE A 104 -12.21 -2.66 -17.56
CA ILE A 104 -13.67 -2.73 -17.67
C ILE A 104 -14.34 -1.38 -17.89
N TYR A 105 -13.71 -0.28 -17.42
CA TYR A 105 -14.22 1.08 -17.57
C TYR A 105 -13.51 1.78 -18.72
N PRO A 106 -14.17 2.03 -19.87
CA PRO A 106 -13.52 2.62 -21.04
C PRO A 106 -13.00 4.04 -20.83
N ASP A 107 -13.48 4.73 -19.80
CA ASP A 107 -13.04 6.07 -19.39
C ASP A 107 -11.96 6.03 -18.29
N TYR A 108 -11.40 4.86 -18.00
CA TYR A 108 -10.40 4.62 -16.97
C TYR A 108 -10.80 5.17 -15.60
N ASN A 109 -12.09 5.03 -15.23
CA ASN A 109 -12.64 5.60 -14.00
C ASN A 109 -12.46 7.13 -13.89
N GLY A 110 -12.58 7.81 -15.04
CA GLY A 110 -12.39 9.25 -15.18
C GLY A 110 -10.93 9.71 -15.08
N ARG A 111 -9.95 8.80 -15.23
CA ARG A 111 -8.52 9.11 -15.22
C ARG A 111 -7.98 9.32 -16.63
N ASP A 112 -6.99 10.19 -16.75
CA ASP A 112 -6.24 10.34 -18.01
C ASP A 112 -5.13 9.30 -18.06
N TRP A 113 -5.45 8.13 -18.62
CA TRP A 113 -4.52 6.99 -18.70
C TRP A 113 -3.23 7.32 -19.44
N ASN A 114 -3.32 8.08 -20.54
CA ASN A 114 -2.13 8.47 -21.31
C ASN A 114 -1.21 9.39 -20.49
N ALA A 115 -1.78 10.31 -19.71
CA ALA A 115 -1.00 11.17 -18.82
C ALA A 115 -0.36 10.37 -17.68
N ILE A 116 -1.06 9.37 -17.14
CA ILE A 116 -0.53 8.44 -16.13
C ILE A 116 0.65 7.66 -16.72
N GLU A 117 0.47 6.96 -17.85
CA GLU A 117 1.55 6.19 -18.47
C GLU A 117 2.78 7.08 -18.78
N SER A 118 2.55 8.28 -19.33
CA SER A 118 3.64 9.23 -19.60
C SER A 118 4.39 9.66 -18.34
N LYS A 119 3.70 9.84 -17.21
CA LYS A 119 4.30 10.20 -15.92
C LYS A 119 5.25 9.09 -15.45
N TYR A 120 4.83 7.83 -15.53
CA TYR A 120 5.65 6.70 -15.10
C TYR A 120 6.80 6.41 -16.07
N ARG A 121 6.58 6.59 -17.38
CA ARG A 121 7.64 6.54 -18.39
C ARG A 121 8.78 7.49 -18.05
N THR A 122 8.48 8.74 -17.73
CA THR A 122 9.50 9.73 -17.33
C THR A 122 10.30 9.30 -16.09
N ARG A 123 9.67 8.61 -15.13
CA ARG A 123 10.35 8.11 -13.93
C ARG A 123 11.32 6.98 -14.26
N ILE A 124 10.89 6.03 -15.09
CA ILE A 124 11.74 4.92 -15.57
C ILE A 124 12.93 5.47 -16.37
N GLU A 125 12.68 6.46 -17.23
CA GLU A 125 13.73 7.11 -18.02
C GLU A 125 14.77 7.83 -17.15
N ALA A 126 14.36 8.37 -15.99
CA ALA A 126 15.25 8.97 -15.01
C ALA A 126 16.17 7.96 -14.30
N GLY A 127 15.85 6.66 -14.41
CA GLY A 127 16.63 5.55 -13.86
C GLY A 127 16.08 5.06 -12.54
N LEU A 128 15.46 3.88 -12.56
CA LEU A 128 15.00 3.15 -11.39
C LEU A 128 15.78 1.85 -11.25
N ASP A 129 16.06 1.46 -10.01
CA ASP A 129 16.41 0.07 -9.71
C ASP A 129 15.17 -0.83 -9.84
N THR A 130 15.40 -2.13 -9.93
CA THR A 130 14.35 -3.13 -10.20
C THR A 130 13.23 -3.12 -9.15
N GLN A 131 13.56 -2.99 -7.86
CA GLN A 131 12.53 -2.98 -6.81
C GLN A 131 11.69 -1.71 -6.89
N SER A 132 12.35 -0.56 -7.07
CA SER A 132 11.66 0.72 -7.24
C SER A 132 10.77 0.71 -8.48
N PHE A 133 11.20 0.08 -9.57
CA PHE A 133 10.37 -0.10 -10.77
C PHE A 133 9.07 -0.86 -10.47
N TYR A 134 9.13 -2.02 -9.81
CA TYR A 134 7.92 -2.79 -9.49
C TYR A 134 6.97 -2.02 -8.58
N ASN A 135 7.50 -1.29 -7.59
CA ASN A 135 6.67 -0.44 -6.73
C ASN A 135 5.98 0.69 -7.51
N GLU A 136 6.66 1.28 -8.50
CA GLU A 136 6.07 2.29 -9.37
C GLU A 136 5.01 1.70 -10.30
N MET A 137 5.16 0.47 -10.80
CA MET A 137 4.12 -0.22 -11.57
C MET A 137 2.88 -0.52 -10.73
N PHE A 138 3.07 -0.93 -9.48
CA PHE A 138 1.98 -1.06 -8.52
C PHE A 138 1.24 0.26 -8.31
N THR A 139 1.97 1.34 -8.01
CA THR A 139 1.39 2.67 -7.81
C THR A 139 0.68 3.19 -9.06
N MET A 140 1.19 2.89 -10.26
CA MET A 140 0.55 3.26 -11.52
C MET A 140 -0.83 2.64 -11.67
N ILE A 141 -1.00 1.38 -11.30
CA ILE A 141 -2.30 0.69 -11.36
C ILE A 141 -3.25 1.21 -10.28
N GLU A 142 -2.76 1.52 -9.08
CA GLU A 142 -3.59 2.15 -8.03
C GLU A 142 -4.19 3.50 -8.46
N GLU A 143 -3.55 4.24 -9.38
CA GLU A 143 -4.10 5.51 -9.87
C GLU A 143 -5.42 5.36 -10.64
N LEU A 144 -5.74 4.17 -11.14
CA LEU A 144 -7.06 3.84 -11.70
C LEU A 144 -8.18 3.99 -10.64
N GLY A 145 -7.84 3.91 -9.36
CA GLY A 145 -8.77 4.19 -8.26
C GLY A 145 -9.89 3.18 -8.13
N ASP A 146 -9.60 1.91 -8.43
CA ASP A 146 -10.48 0.79 -8.15
C ASP A 146 -9.81 -0.22 -7.19
N GLU A 147 -10.59 -1.10 -6.59
CA GLU A 147 -10.14 -2.08 -5.59
C GLU A 147 -9.79 -3.45 -6.19
N HIS A 148 -9.86 -3.62 -7.51
CA HIS A 148 -9.79 -4.93 -8.17
C HIS A 148 -8.65 -5.04 -9.18
N SER A 149 -7.94 -3.96 -9.46
CA SER A 149 -6.77 -3.89 -10.32
C SER A 149 -5.53 -3.71 -9.47
N PHE A 150 -4.57 -4.61 -9.63
CA PHE A 150 -3.28 -4.54 -8.93
C PHE A 150 -2.19 -5.15 -9.81
N PHE A 151 -0.96 -4.73 -9.57
CA PHE A 151 0.24 -5.29 -10.20
C PHE A 151 0.92 -6.23 -9.21
N LEU A 152 1.45 -7.35 -9.69
CA LEU A 152 2.33 -8.23 -8.93
C LEU A 152 3.68 -8.32 -9.63
N SER A 153 4.76 -8.12 -8.89
CA SER A 153 6.11 -8.42 -9.36
C SER A 153 6.30 -9.92 -9.61
N PRO A 154 7.31 -10.34 -10.38
CA PRO A 154 7.57 -11.76 -10.63
C PRO A 154 7.76 -12.60 -9.35
N VAL A 155 8.30 -11.99 -8.29
CA VAL A 155 8.49 -12.62 -6.99
C VAL A 155 7.14 -12.83 -6.29
N GLU A 156 6.29 -11.80 -6.27
CA GLU A 156 4.95 -11.89 -5.68
C GLU A 156 4.05 -12.88 -6.44
N VAL A 157 4.16 -12.94 -7.77
CA VAL A 157 3.50 -13.98 -8.57
C VAL A 157 3.99 -15.37 -8.18
N ALA A 158 5.30 -15.58 -8.07
CA ALA A 158 5.86 -16.88 -7.68
C ALA A 158 5.42 -17.30 -6.28
N GLU A 159 5.34 -16.37 -5.34
CA GLU A 159 4.84 -16.59 -3.98
C GLU A 159 3.35 -16.96 -3.98
N ALA A 160 2.50 -16.16 -4.64
CA ALA A 160 1.07 -16.41 -4.74
C ALA A 160 0.77 -17.75 -5.41
N GLU A 161 1.50 -18.11 -6.46
CA GLU A 161 1.34 -19.41 -7.10
C GLU A 161 1.80 -20.58 -6.21
N ALA A 162 2.90 -20.42 -5.46
CA ALA A 162 3.36 -21.43 -4.51
C ALA A 162 2.33 -21.64 -3.39
N GLU A 163 1.70 -20.57 -2.93
CA GLU A 163 0.58 -20.64 -1.98
C GLU A 163 -0.59 -21.45 -2.58
N LEU A 164 -1.02 -21.11 -3.79
CA LEU A 164 -2.12 -21.80 -4.48
C LEU A 164 -1.83 -23.29 -4.75
N ARG A 165 -0.56 -23.65 -4.98
CA ARG A 165 -0.14 -25.06 -5.15
C ARG A 165 0.03 -25.80 -3.82
N GLY A 166 -0.11 -25.13 -2.68
CA GLY A 166 0.11 -25.71 -1.36
C GLY A 166 1.58 -26.06 -1.09
N GLU A 167 2.51 -25.38 -1.77
CA GLU A 167 3.96 -25.56 -1.60
C GLU A 167 4.49 -24.77 -0.40
N LEU A 168 3.73 -23.77 0.07
CA LEU A 168 4.02 -23.04 1.29
C LEU A 168 3.48 -23.79 2.50
N SER A 169 4.37 -24.19 3.41
CA SER A 169 3.99 -24.73 4.72
C SER A 169 3.78 -23.59 5.71
N PHE A 170 2.52 -23.26 5.99
CA PHE A 170 2.16 -22.27 7.01
C PHE A 170 1.70 -22.93 8.30
N VAL A 171 2.15 -22.39 9.45
CA VAL A 171 1.59 -22.70 10.77
C VAL A 171 0.87 -21.46 11.26
N GLY A 172 -0.42 -21.58 11.57
CA GLY A 172 -1.24 -20.46 12.02
C GLY A 172 -2.20 -20.82 13.14
N VAL A 173 -2.96 -19.82 13.60
CA VAL A 173 -4.01 -20.00 14.61
C VAL A 173 -5.34 -20.49 14.04
N GLY A 174 -5.46 -20.58 12.70
CA GLY A 174 -6.64 -21.09 11.99
C GLY A 174 -7.83 -20.14 12.03
N ILE A 175 -7.61 -18.93 11.50
CA ILE A 175 -8.65 -17.92 11.24
C ILE A 175 -8.73 -17.64 9.74
N TYR A 176 -9.93 -17.38 9.25
CA TYR A 176 -10.15 -16.64 8.03
C TYR A 176 -10.48 -15.20 8.41
N GLY A 177 -9.63 -14.26 8.03
CA GLY A 177 -9.77 -12.86 8.39
C GLY A 177 -9.53 -11.94 7.22
N GLN A 178 -10.02 -10.71 7.35
CA GLN A 178 -9.83 -9.65 6.38
C GLN A 178 -9.24 -8.43 7.09
N PRO A 179 -8.07 -7.93 6.65
CA PRO A 179 -7.51 -6.71 7.21
C PRO A 179 -8.37 -5.50 6.83
N ASP A 180 -8.62 -4.62 7.79
CA ASP A 180 -9.18 -3.29 7.61
C ASP A 180 -8.04 -2.29 7.83
N PHE A 181 -7.38 -1.89 6.74
CA PHE A 181 -6.21 -1.01 6.79
C PHE A 181 -6.56 0.41 7.23
N GLU A 182 -7.79 0.89 6.99
CA GLU A 182 -8.24 2.21 7.44
C GLU A 182 -8.36 2.27 8.97
N LYS A 183 -8.89 1.21 9.58
CA LYS A 183 -9.06 1.11 11.03
C LYS A 183 -7.85 0.49 11.73
N GLY A 184 -6.87 -0.01 10.98
CA GLY A 184 -5.70 -0.71 11.52
C GLY A 184 -6.08 -1.95 12.31
N SER A 185 -7.11 -2.68 11.88
CA SER A 185 -7.65 -3.85 12.56
C SER A 185 -7.74 -5.07 11.63
N LEU A 186 -7.78 -6.27 12.21
CA LEU A 186 -8.07 -7.51 11.48
C LEU A 186 -9.47 -7.97 11.88
N ILE A 187 -10.37 -8.09 10.90
CA ILE A 187 -11.70 -8.63 11.12
C ILE A 187 -11.60 -10.15 10.98
N VAL A 188 -11.93 -10.88 12.05
CA VAL A 188 -12.06 -12.35 11.99
C VAL A 188 -13.43 -12.67 11.39
N ILE A 189 -13.44 -13.25 10.19
CA ILE A 189 -14.66 -13.65 9.48
C ILE A 189 -15.13 -15.02 9.98
N SER A 190 -14.19 -15.96 10.16
CA SER A 190 -14.49 -17.27 10.75
C SER A 190 -13.25 -17.90 11.38
N THR A 191 -13.46 -18.83 12.30
CA THR A 191 -12.44 -19.75 12.81
C THR A 191 -12.56 -21.09 12.10
N PHE A 192 -11.44 -21.76 11.86
CA PHE A 192 -11.46 -23.11 11.30
C PHE A 192 -11.82 -24.14 12.38
N PRO A 193 -12.68 -25.14 12.10
CA PRO A 193 -13.03 -26.17 13.08
C PRO A 193 -11.81 -26.91 13.62
N GLY A 194 -11.75 -27.08 14.94
CA GLY A 194 -10.63 -27.69 15.66
C GLY A 194 -9.37 -26.84 15.71
N SER A 195 -9.40 -25.57 15.28
CA SER A 195 -8.22 -24.69 15.30
C SER A 195 -7.98 -24.09 16.69
N PRO A 196 -6.73 -23.67 16.99
CA PRO A 196 -6.44 -22.92 18.22
C PRO A 196 -7.33 -21.68 18.41
N ALA A 197 -7.71 -20.99 17.32
CA ALA A 197 -8.59 -19.85 17.39
C ALA A 197 -10.03 -20.22 17.76
N GLU A 198 -10.58 -21.32 17.23
CA GLU A 198 -11.93 -21.79 17.65
C GLU A 198 -11.97 -22.09 19.16
N TYR A 199 -10.93 -22.73 19.67
CA TYR A 199 -10.83 -23.07 21.08
C TYR A 199 -10.61 -21.86 22.01
N ALA A 200 -10.06 -20.77 21.50
CA ALA A 200 -9.83 -19.55 22.26
C ALA A 200 -11.10 -18.68 22.44
N GLY A 201 -12.16 -18.97 21.68
CA GLY A 201 -13.41 -18.20 21.65
C GLY A 201 -13.32 -16.93 20.80
#